data_AF-A0A959T105-F1
#
_entry.id   AF-A0A959T105-F1
#
_cell.length_a   1.000
_cell.length_b   1.000
_cell.length_c   1.000
_cell.angle_alpha   90.00
_cell.angle_beta   90.00
_cell.angle_gamma   90.00
#
_symmetry.space_group_name_H-M   'P 1'
#
loop_
_entity.id
_entity.type
_entity.pdbx_description
1 polymer ?
#
loop_
_entity_poly.entity_id
_entity_poly.type
_entity_poly.pdbx_seq_one_letter_code
_entity_poly.pdbx_strand_id
1 'polypeptide(L)'
;KLGYHVVGAASSGEQAVALALESEPDIILMDIMLKGEMNGIEAATQIRSETNIPVIFLTAYADESTLNKAKVTQPYGYIIKPFKEIDIHTSIEMALYKHKKELEVLKERDLLYSLAENKENASDIMFVKSNSRLVKLRLGDIYFIEALKDYVVINTLNT
;
A
#
# COMPACT_ATOMS: atom_id res chain seq x y z
N LYS A 1 26.36 -7.06 5.03
CA LYS A 1 25.31 -8.10 4.84
C LYS A 1 24.12 -7.68 5.70
N LEU A 2 23.00 -7.34 5.06
CA LEU A 2 21.88 -6.63 5.68
C LEU A 2 20.83 -7.52 6.39
N GLY A 3 21.04 -8.84 6.48
CA GLY A 3 20.11 -9.75 7.18
C GLY A 3 18.94 -10.27 6.34
N TYR A 4 18.77 -9.82 5.09
CA TYR A 4 17.72 -10.31 4.18
C TYR A 4 18.13 -11.60 3.45
N HIS A 5 17.13 -12.44 3.16
CA HIS A 5 17.28 -13.62 2.31
C HIS A 5 16.77 -13.31 0.90
N VAL A 6 17.58 -13.60 -0.12
CA VAL A 6 17.21 -13.38 -1.53
C VAL A 6 16.49 -14.62 -2.04
N VAL A 7 15.18 -14.51 -2.27
CA VAL A 7 14.31 -15.62 -2.72
C VAL A 7 14.24 -15.73 -4.25
N GLY A 8 14.67 -14.71 -4.99
CA GLY A 8 14.67 -14.73 -6.44
C GLY A 8 15.51 -13.59 -7.04
N ALA A 9 15.98 -13.79 -8.26
CA ALA A 9 16.65 -12.77 -9.06
C ALA A 9 16.21 -12.92 -10.52
N ALA A 10 15.67 -11.84 -11.08
CA ALA A 10 15.14 -11.82 -12.44
C ALA A 10 15.95 -10.86 -13.31
N SER A 11 16.05 -11.19 -14.62
CA SER A 11 16.76 -10.35 -15.60
C SER A 11 15.84 -9.69 -16.64
N SER A 12 14.58 -10.10 -16.71
CA SER A 12 13.52 -9.51 -17.53
C SER A 12 12.25 -9.26 -16.71
N GLY A 13 11.35 -8.42 -17.22
CA GLY A 13 10.07 -8.13 -16.56
C GLY A 13 9.20 -9.37 -16.39
N GLU A 14 9.14 -10.22 -17.41
CA GLU A 14 8.32 -11.44 -17.40
C GLU A 14 8.81 -12.43 -16.33
N GLN A 15 10.13 -12.59 -16.20
CA GLN A 15 10.70 -13.42 -15.13
C GLN A 15 10.43 -12.83 -13.74
N ALA A 16 10.47 -11.49 -13.61
CA ALA A 16 10.22 -10.82 -12.35
C ALA A 16 8.77 -11.04 -11.89
N VAL A 17 7.81 -10.95 -12.81
CA VAL A 17 6.38 -11.24 -12.53
C VAL A 17 6.22 -12.68 -12.08
N ALA A 18 6.72 -13.65 -12.85
CA ALA A 18 6.59 -15.07 -12.53
C ALA A 18 7.20 -15.41 -11.16
N LEU A 19 8.41 -14.94 -10.88
CA LEU A 19 9.08 -15.18 -9.60
C LEU A 19 8.36 -14.51 -8.43
N ALA A 20 7.82 -13.30 -8.60
CA ALA A 20 7.10 -12.62 -7.53
C ALA A 20 5.81 -13.36 -7.14
N LEU A 21 5.09 -13.93 -8.11
CA LEU A 21 3.89 -14.72 -7.87
C LEU A 21 4.20 -16.09 -7.27
N GLU A 22 5.33 -16.69 -7.61
CA GLU A 22 5.74 -18.00 -7.08
C GLU A 22 6.33 -17.90 -5.67
N SER A 23 7.19 -16.92 -5.43
CA SER A 23 7.97 -16.82 -4.19
C SER A 23 7.37 -15.91 -3.12
N GLU A 24 6.35 -15.11 -3.47
CA GLU A 24 5.64 -14.18 -2.59
C GLU A 24 6.57 -13.39 -1.63
N PRO A 25 7.58 -12.66 -2.16
CA PRO A 25 8.55 -11.97 -1.32
C PRO A 25 7.92 -10.86 -0.47
N ASP A 26 8.52 -10.58 0.69
CA ASP A 26 8.11 -9.45 1.54
C ASP A 26 8.35 -8.07 0.90
N ILE A 27 9.30 -7.99 -0.04
CA ILE A 27 9.67 -6.75 -0.74
C ILE A 27 10.40 -7.04 -2.06
N ILE A 28 10.19 -6.16 -3.05
CA ILE A 28 10.87 -6.24 -4.35
C ILE A 28 11.74 -5.00 -4.56
N LEU A 29 13.01 -5.23 -4.94
CA LEU A 29 13.87 -4.20 -5.52
C LEU A 29 13.82 -4.35 -7.05
N MET A 30 13.17 -3.41 -7.73
CA MET A 30 12.90 -3.48 -9.17
C MET A 30 13.76 -2.49 -9.92
N ASP A 31 14.64 -2.96 -10.80
CA ASP A 31 15.28 -2.07 -11.77
C ASP A 31 14.24 -1.56 -12.76
N ILE A 32 14.20 -0.25 -13.01
CA ILE A 32 13.30 0.29 -14.05
C ILE A 32 13.70 -0.21 -15.43
N MET A 33 15.00 -0.35 -15.67
CA MET A 33 15.55 -0.79 -16.96
C MET A 33 15.82 -2.29 -16.90
N LEU A 34 14.89 -3.09 -17.42
CA LEU A 34 15.03 -4.53 -17.57
C LEU A 34 15.35 -4.92 -19.01
N LYS A 35 15.86 -6.13 -19.22
CA LYS A 35 16.03 -6.68 -20.57
C LYS A 35 14.68 -7.17 -21.09
N GLY A 36 14.49 -7.11 -22.40
CA GLY A 36 13.26 -7.56 -23.06
C GLY A 36 12.31 -6.39 -23.35
N GLU A 37 11.06 -6.74 -23.65
CA GLU A 37 10.02 -5.76 -24.01
C GLU A 37 9.39 -5.13 -22.76
N MET A 38 9.19 -5.92 -21.70
CA MET A 38 8.60 -5.44 -20.45
C MET A 38 9.64 -4.77 -19.55
N ASN A 39 9.47 -3.47 -19.29
CA ASN A 39 10.31 -2.72 -18.36
C ASN A 39 9.88 -2.95 -16.89
N GLY A 40 10.68 -2.46 -15.95
CA GLY A 40 10.42 -2.66 -14.52
C GLY A 40 9.15 -1.98 -14.00
N ILE A 41 8.72 -0.88 -14.61
CA ILE A 41 7.47 -0.18 -14.23
C ILE A 41 6.27 -1.03 -14.65
N GLU A 42 6.29 -1.60 -15.86
CA GLU A 42 5.26 -2.51 -16.36
C GLU A 42 5.19 -3.78 -15.53
N ALA A 43 6.34 -4.40 -15.24
CA ALA A 43 6.41 -5.58 -14.38
C ALA A 43 5.86 -5.30 -12.98
N ALA A 44 6.26 -4.19 -12.35
CA ALA A 44 5.75 -3.80 -11.04
C ALA A 44 4.24 -3.50 -11.06
N THR A 45 3.73 -2.94 -12.15
CA THR A 45 2.29 -2.69 -12.33
C THR A 45 1.51 -4.01 -12.36
N GLN A 46 2.01 -4.99 -13.11
CA GLN A 46 1.39 -6.31 -13.20
C GLN A 46 1.44 -7.04 -11.86
N ILE A 47 2.61 -7.11 -11.21
CA ILE A 47 2.77 -7.73 -9.89
C ILE A 47 1.79 -7.13 -8.88
N ARG A 48 1.63 -5.81 -8.89
CA ARG A 48 0.71 -5.11 -8.00
C ARG A 48 -0.77 -5.36 -8.28
N SER A 49 -1.12 -5.73 -9.51
CA SER A 49 -2.51 -6.07 -9.84
C SER A 49 -2.95 -7.41 -9.25
N GLU A 50 -1.99 -8.28 -8.93
CA GLU A 50 -2.21 -9.64 -8.43
C GLU A 50 -1.78 -9.81 -6.96
N THR A 51 -0.91 -8.93 -6.46
CA THR A 51 -0.32 -9.03 -5.11
C THR A 51 -0.29 -7.68 -4.41
N ASN A 52 -0.07 -7.71 -3.10
CA ASN A 52 0.15 -6.49 -2.31
C ASN A 52 1.64 -6.25 -1.97
N ILE A 53 2.57 -6.82 -2.72
CA ILE A 53 4.00 -6.76 -2.37
C ILE A 53 4.55 -5.34 -2.55
N PRO A 54 5.25 -4.74 -1.57
CA PRO A 54 5.85 -3.43 -1.73
C PRO A 54 7.03 -3.46 -2.70
N VAL A 55 7.05 -2.52 -3.64
CA VAL A 55 8.13 -2.37 -4.64
C VAL A 55 8.93 -1.08 -4.39
N ILE A 56 10.26 -1.19 -4.38
CA ILE A 56 11.21 -0.08 -4.44
C ILE A 56 11.87 -0.09 -5.81
N PHE A 57 11.83 1.03 -6.53
CA PHE A 57 12.50 1.12 -7.82
C PHE A 57 13.97 1.51 -7.70
N LEU A 58 14.82 0.87 -8.52
CA LEU A 58 16.20 1.25 -8.75
C LEU A 58 16.27 2.00 -10.09
N THR A 59 16.80 3.22 -10.10
CA THR A 59 16.87 4.04 -11.33
C THR A 59 18.26 4.62 -11.55
N ALA A 60 18.71 4.67 -12.81
CA ALA A 60 19.92 5.39 -13.22
C ALA A 60 19.63 6.86 -13.59
N TYR A 61 18.36 7.20 -13.83
CA TYR A 61 17.95 8.52 -14.31
C TYR A 61 17.01 9.20 -13.32
N ALA A 62 17.28 10.48 -13.06
CA ALA A 62 16.37 11.40 -12.38
C ALA A 62 15.46 12.13 -13.37
N ASP A 63 15.28 11.61 -14.60
CA ASP A 63 14.38 12.26 -15.55
C ASP A 63 12.95 12.21 -15.02
N GLU A 64 12.29 13.35 -15.08
CA GLU A 64 10.98 13.56 -14.46
C GLU A 64 9.89 12.70 -15.12
N SER A 65 10.05 12.37 -16.41
CA SER A 65 9.06 11.62 -17.18
C SER A 65 8.96 10.17 -16.73
N THR A 66 10.10 9.53 -16.49
CA THR A 66 10.20 8.15 -16.00
C THR A 66 9.73 8.07 -14.55
N LEU A 67 10.13 9.03 -13.72
CA LEU A 67 9.64 9.16 -12.34
C LEU A 67 8.12 9.36 -12.30
N ASN A 68 7.55 10.17 -13.18
CA ASN A 68 6.10 10.39 -13.22
C ASN A 68 5.32 9.14 -13.63
N LYS A 69 5.83 8.34 -14.57
CA LYS A 69 5.23 7.03 -14.90
C LYS A 69 5.30 6.06 -13.73
N ALA A 70 6.46 5.98 -13.07
CA ALA A 70 6.64 5.11 -11.91
C ALA A 70 5.76 5.53 -10.71
N LYS A 71 5.50 6.84 -10.50
CA LYS A 71 4.61 7.30 -9.43
C LYS A 71 3.20 6.72 -9.53
N VAL A 72 2.70 6.46 -10.74
CA VAL A 72 1.37 5.88 -10.96
C VAL A 72 1.27 4.47 -10.37
N THR A 73 2.38 3.73 -10.30
CA THR A 73 2.40 2.39 -9.68
C THR A 73 2.39 2.44 -8.15
N GLN A 74 2.38 3.63 -7.55
CA GLN A 74 2.41 3.88 -6.10
C GLN A 74 3.54 3.11 -5.37
N PRO A 75 4.81 3.28 -5.79
CA PRO A 75 5.91 2.54 -5.18
C PRO A 75 6.17 2.97 -3.74
N TYR A 76 6.82 2.08 -3.00
CA TYR A 76 7.20 2.31 -1.61
C TYR A 76 8.53 3.05 -1.47
N GLY A 77 9.29 3.20 -2.56
CA GLY A 77 10.50 4.01 -2.58
C GLY A 77 11.21 4.04 -3.93
N TYR A 78 12.24 4.89 -4.01
CA TYR A 78 13.15 4.96 -5.15
C TYR A 78 14.59 5.03 -4.63
N ILE A 79 15.49 4.32 -5.29
CA ILE A 79 16.93 4.36 -5.03
C ILE A 79 17.63 4.74 -6.33
N ILE A 80 18.36 5.85 -6.31
CA ILE A 80 19.13 6.33 -7.46
C ILE A 80 20.48 5.60 -7.49
N LYS A 81 20.89 5.13 -8.66
CA LYS A 81 22.19 4.53 -8.92
C LYS A 81 23.24 5.60 -9.23
N PRO A 82 24.50 5.45 -8.77
CA PRO A 82 24.97 4.40 -7.86
C PRO A 82 24.50 4.64 -6.41
N PHE A 83 24.24 3.55 -5.68
CA PHE A 83 23.76 3.59 -4.29
C PHE A 83 24.76 2.93 -3.33
N LYS A 84 24.65 3.27 -2.05
CA LYS A 84 25.39 2.65 -0.94
C LYS A 84 24.51 1.61 -0.24
N GLU A 85 25.14 0.70 0.51
CA GLU A 85 24.44 -0.32 1.32
C GLU A 85 23.42 0.32 2.29
N ILE A 86 23.73 1.50 2.84
CA ILE A 86 22.84 2.24 3.73
C ILE A 86 21.58 2.78 3.03
N ASP A 87 21.67 3.14 1.75
CA ASP A 87 20.54 3.67 0.98
C ASP A 87 19.51 2.57 0.75
N ILE A 88 19.99 1.36 0.41
CA ILE A 88 19.15 0.17 0.28
C ILE A 88 18.51 -0.20 1.62
N HIS A 89 19.33 -0.34 2.67
CA HIS A 89 18.84 -0.75 3.98
C HIS A 89 17.74 0.18 4.50
N THR A 90 17.98 1.49 4.48
CA THR A 90 17.01 2.49 4.95
C THR A 90 15.72 2.44 4.14
N SER A 91 15.85 2.29 2.81
CA SER A 91 14.68 2.24 1.92
C SER A 91 13.84 0.98 2.15
N ILE A 92 14.47 -0.17 2.37
CA ILE A 92 13.77 -1.42 2.68
C ILE A 92 13.01 -1.29 4.00
N GLU A 93 13.66 -0.85 5.07
CA GLU A 93 13.04 -0.68 6.39
C GLU A 93 11.83 0.27 6.33
N MET A 94 11.96 1.40 5.64
CA MET A 94 10.87 2.34 5.45
C MET A 94 9.72 1.76 4.64
N ALA A 95 10.02 1.03 3.57
CA ALA A 95 9.01 0.41 2.71
C ALA A 95 8.21 -0.65 3.46
N LEU A 96 8.89 -1.57 4.17
CA LEU A 96 8.25 -2.61 4.97
C LEU A 96 7.39 -2.01 6.10
N TYR A 97 7.90 -0.99 6.80
CA TYR A 97 7.12 -0.31 7.85
C TYR A 97 5.84 0.33 7.29
N LYS A 98 5.96 1.08 6.18
CA LYS A 98 4.81 1.72 5.52
C LYS A 98 3.81 0.68 5.04
N HIS A 99 4.27 -0.39 4.41
CA HIS A 99 3.44 -1.48 3.90
C HIS A 99 2.67 -2.18 5.04
N LYS A 100 3.36 -2.51 6.13
CA LYS A 100 2.73 -3.08 7.33
C LYS A 100 1.63 -2.17 7.88
N LYS A 101 1.88 -0.87 7.98
CA LYS A 101 0.89 0.10 8.46
C LYS A 101 -0.35 0.17 7.56
N GLU A 102 -0.15 0.10 6.25
CA GLU A 102 -1.25 0.06 5.28
C GLU A 102 -2.10 -1.20 5.42
N LEU A 103 -1.47 -2.37 5.58
CA LEU A 103 -2.16 -3.63 5.84
C LEU A 103 -2.90 -3.63 7.19
N GLU A 104 -2.34 -3.02 8.24
CA GLU A 104 -3.02 -2.88 9.54
C GLU A 104 -4.33 -2.08 9.40
N VAL A 105 -4.32 -0.98 8.65
CA VAL A 105 -5.53 -0.17 8.40
C VAL A 105 -6.57 -0.95 7.59
N LEU A 106 -6.15 -1.72 6.58
CA LEU A 106 -7.07 -2.56 5.80
C LEU A 106 -7.70 -3.65 6.67
N LYS A 107 -6.91 -4.34 7.49
CA LYS A 107 -7.41 -5.36 8.42
C LYS A 107 -8.38 -4.80 9.46
N GLU A 108 -8.09 -3.63 10.02
CA GLU A 108 -9.00 -2.94 10.93
C GLU A 108 -10.33 -2.62 10.25
N ARG A 109 -10.28 -2.10 9.02
CA ARG A 109 -11.47 -1.80 8.21
C ARG A 109 -12.30 -3.06 7.94
N ASP A 110 -11.66 -4.13 7.48
CA ASP A 110 -12.36 -5.37 7.11
C ASP A 110 -12.95 -6.08 8.34
N LEU A 111 -12.25 -6.06 9.49
CA LEU A 111 -12.79 -6.51 10.76
C LEU A 111 -14.05 -5.73 11.15
N LEU A 112 -14.05 -4.41 11.00
CA LEU A 112 -15.19 -3.57 11.31
C LEU A 112 -16.39 -3.87 10.39
N TYR A 113 -16.17 -4.08 9.10
CA TYR A 113 -17.22 -4.53 8.18
C TYR A 113 -17.81 -5.87 8.62
N SER A 114 -16.97 -6.86 8.96
CA SER A 114 -17.45 -8.17 9.40
C SER A 114 -18.27 -8.11 10.71
N LEU A 115 -17.91 -7.21 11.63
CA LEU A 115 -18.68 -6.98 12.87
C LEU A 115 -20.01 -6.28 12.60
N ALA A 116 -20.07 -5.43 11.57
CA ALA A 116 -21.30 -4.82 11.10
C ALA A 116 -22.19 -5.81 10.34
N GLU A 117 -21.66 -6.84 9.69
CA GLU A 117 -22.50 -7.81 8.98
C GLU A 117 -23.02 -8.94 9.88
N ASN A 118 -22.24 -9.37 10.88
CA ASN A 118 -22.56 -10.55 11.70
C ASN A 118 -23.50 -10.30 12.90
N LYS A 119 -24.19 -9.16 12.96
CA LYS A 119 -25.24 -8.95 13.96
C LYS A 119 -26.57 -8.74 13.26
N GLU A 120 -27.55 -9.58 13.59
CA GLU A 120 -28.99 -9.28 13.42
C GLU A 120 -29.40 -7.96 14.12
N ASN A 121 -28.50 -7.35 14.92
CA ASN A 121 -28.60 -6.02 15.54
C ASN A 121 -27.66 -4.96 14.90
N ALA A 122 -27.12 -5.18 13.71
CA ALA A 122 -26.26 -4.21 13.01
C ALA A 122 -27.04 -3.02 12.44
N SER A 123 -28.35 -3.15 12.35
CA SER A 123 -29.29 -2.05 12.07
C SER A 123 -29.23 -0.90 13.07
N ASP A 124 -28.46 -1.03 14.17
CA ASP A 124 -28.34 -0.02 15.24
C ASP A 124 -26.96 0.64 15.33
N ILE A 125 -25.99 0.30 14.46
CA ILE A 125 -24.63 0.85 14.52
C ILE A 125 -24.22 1.44 13.16
N MET A 126 -23.73 2.68 13.18
CA MET A 126 -23.08 3.35 12.06
C MET A 126 -21.59 3.53 12.33
N PHE A 127 -20.74 3.24 11.36
CA PHE A 127 -19.32 3.54 11.43
C PHE A 127 -18.98 4.73 10.54
N VAL A 128 -18.26 5.71 11.09
CA VAL A 128 -17.91 6.95 10.39
C VAL A 128 -16.40 7.13 10.40
N LYS A 129 -15.81 7.34 9.23
CA LYS A 129 -14.38 7.60 9.09
C LYS A 129 -14.11 9.10 9.27
N SER A 130 -13.36 9.47 10.30
CA SER A 130 -12.92 10.83 10.59
C SER A 130 -11.43 10.86 10.95
N ASN A 131 -10.65 11.74 10.31
CA ASN A 131 -9.19 11.88 10.54
C ASN A 131 -8.42 10.55 10.47
N SER A 132 -8.70 9.73 9.46
CA SER A 132 -8.12 8.39 9.26
C SER A 132 -8.42 7.38 10.38
N ARG A 133 -9.33 7.70 11.30
CA ARG A 133 -9.83 6.80 12.34
C ARG A 133 -11.29 6.47 12.07
N LEU A 134 -11.71 5.26 12.42
CA LEU A 134 -13.11 4.87 12.41
C LEU A 134 -13.72 5.12 13.79
N VAL A 135 -14.86 5.80 13.81
CA VAL A 135 -15.66 6.06 15.00
C VAL A 135 -16.93 5.24 14.90
N LYS A 136 -17.22 4.48 15.96
CA LYS A 136 -18.45 3.70 16.08
C LYS A 136 -19.53 4.56 16.73
N LEU A 137 -20.66 4.72 16.05
CA LEU A 137 -21.83 5.43 16.54
C LEU A 137 -22.99 4.45 16.65
N ARG A 138 -23.79 4.54 17.72
CA ARG A 138 -25.09 3.89 17.73
C ARG A 138 -26.09 4.81 17.02
N LEU A 139 -26.89 4.25 16.13
CA LEU A 139 -27.90 4.98 15.38
C LEU A 139 -28.93 5.63 16.32
N GLY A 140 -29.34 4.94 17.39
CA GLY A 140 -30.20 5.52 18.43
C GLY A 140 -29.58 6.67 19.22
N ASP A 141 -28.24 6.82 19.19
CA ASP A 141 -27.54 7.94 19.83
C ASP A 141 -27.41 9.16 18.88
N ILE A 142 -27.75 9.07 17.60
CA ILE A 142 -27.61 10.19 16.64
C ILE A 142 -28.85 11.09 16.73
N TYR A 143 -28.63 12.38 17.02
CA TYR A 143 -29.69 13.38 17.08
C TYR A 143 -29.97 14.00 15.70
N PHE A 144 -28.94 14.53 15.04
CA PHE A 144 -29.00 14.95 13.64
C PHE A 144 -27.61 15.01 13.00
N ILE A 145 -27.60 15.05 11.68
CA ILE A 145 -26.39 15.18 10.85
C ILE A 145 -26.50 16.49 10.07
N GLU A 146 -25.45 17.31 10.11
CA GLU A 146 -25.36 18.55 9.35
C GLU A 146 -24.25 18.43 8.31
N ALA A 147 -24.61 18.63 7.04
CA ALA A 147 -23.65 18.72 5.95
C ALA A 147 -23.27 20.18 5.74
N LEU A 148 -22.01 20.50 5.98
CA LEU A 148 -21.40 21.80 5.73
C LEU A 148 -20.49 21.70 4.52
N LYS A 149 -19.99 22.83 4.02
CA LYS A 149 -19.33 22.91 2.70
C LYS A 149 -18.22 21.86 2.51
N ASP A 150 -17.36 21.70 3.51
CA ASP A 150 -16.17 20.85 3.43
C ASP A 150 -16.19 19.70 4.46
N TYR A 151 -17.24 19.57 5.26
CA TYR A 151 -17.30 18.61 6.37
C TYR A 151 -18.74 18.20 6.73
N VAL A 152 -18.86 17.01 7.33
CA VAL A 152 -20.12 16.52 7.91
C VAL A 152 -19.95 16.47 9.42
N VAL A 153 -20.90 17.08 10.14
CA VAL A 153 -20.97 17.05 11.61
C VAL A 153 -22.08 16.10 12.02
N ILE A 154 -21.77 15.18 12.93
CA ILE A 154 -22.74 14.22 13.46
C ILE A 154 -22.92 14.53 14.95
N ASN A 155 -24.12 14.94 15.33
CA ASN A 155 -24.45 15.32 16.69
C ASN A 155 -25.09 14.14 17.41
N THR A 156 -24.55 13.75 18.56
CA THR A 156 -24.99 12.56 19.32
C THR A 156 -25.49 12.92 20.73
N LEU A 157 -26.36 12.07 21.28
CA LEU A 157 -27.03 12.26 22.58
C LEU A 157 -26.11 12.17 23.80
N ASN A 158 -24.86 11.70 23.65
CA ASN A 158 -23.88 11.62 24.73
C ASN A 158 -22.54 12.27 24.32
N THR A 159 -22.08 13.20 25.15
CA THR A 159 -20.82 13.97 25.07
C THR A 159 -19.62 13.20 25.61
#